data_AF-K4L062-F1
#
_entry.id   AF-K4L062-F1
#
_cell.length_a   1.000
_cell.length_b   1.000
_cell.length_c   1.000
_cell.angle_alpha   90.00
_cell.angle_beta   90.00
_cell.angle_gamma   90.00
#
_symmetry.space_group_name_H-M   'P 1'
#
loop_
_entity.id
_entity.type
_entity.pdbx_description
1 polymer ?
#
loop_
_entity_poly.entity_id
_entity_poly.type
_entity_poly.pdbx_seq_one_letter_code
_entity_poly.pdbx_strand_id
1 'polypeptide(L)'
;MNKDVDFPLEAIYECVASPEKYTSVLAALSEVLGSSHAFVAMRSGVDDSPVGFFQSGFDEGYFERYQAHFYQVDLWTHGLARYKFNEFHPSHIVCNDKAFLNSEIYTDFAQPAGIRHSIGQLNVENDQNLITEIAFMRGKDRQHYAGDQVKTANFFSRHLLHALALSNRLLSYQAMSHNLACIVDQLAEPAFICNRDGQVQYANEAANRFFRRCPWFTEAGGSIRIFDSSLRALFLNGLQHICDSHIIGSKTELERSFQQDGSHYQLSFSALPYSTVMSWGRSTSISCLIKLKIMQHERQISPGQIAEVFGLTESEATTVAYLCNGLSPEDISEKRALKISSVRQQIKAALQKTDTGSQAQLVSKVLRLLL
;
A
#
# COMPACT_ATOMS: atom_id res chain seq x y z
N MET A 1 2.10 15.37 40.88
CA MET A 1 2.15 14.41 39.77
C MET A 1 2.63 13.09 40.33
N ASN A 2 1.80 12.05 40.24
CA ASN A 2 2.14 10.73 40.78
C ASN A 2 2.92 10.00 39.68
N LYS A 3 4.24 9.86 39.85
CA LYS A 3 5.14 9.29 38.82
C LYS A 3 4.70 7.90 38.34
N ASP A 4 3.93 7.19 39.15
CA ASP A 4 3.38 5.85 38.86
C ASP A 4 2.26 5.85 37.79
N VAL A 5 1.72 7.02 37.42
CA VAL A 5 0.59 7.14 36.45
C VAL A 5 1.03 7.78 35.13
N ASP A 6 2.00 8.70 35.15
CA ASP A 6 2.38 9.47 33.95
C ASP A 6 3.16 8.61 32.93
N PHE A 7 4.05 7.72 33.41
CA PHE A 7 4.89 6.88 32.54
C PHE A 7 4.09 5.88 31.67
N PRO A 8 3.13 5.11 32.22
CA PRO A 8 2.32 4.21 31.39
C PRO A 8 1.46 4.96 30.35
N LEU A 9 1.04 6.19 30.65
CA LEU A 9 0.19 6.95 29.75
C LEU A 9 0.93 7.41 28.49
N GLU A 10 2.13 7.96 28.64
CA GLU A 10 2.98 8.34 27.51
C GLU A 10 3.31 7.12 26.65
N ALA A 11 3.68 6.01 27.29
CA ALA A 11 4.00 4.75 26.61
C ALA A 11 2.81 4.20 25.79
N ILE A 12 1.56 4.33 26.28
CA ILE A 12 0.35 3.96 25.52
C ILE A 12 0.27 4.73 24.19
N TYR A 13 0.54 6.04 24.20
CA TYR A 13 0.44 6.86 22.99
C TYR A 13 1.61 6.67 22.03
N GLU A 14 2.79 6.30 22.53
CA GLU A 14 3.89 5.88 21.66
C GLU A 14 3.55 4.64 20.83
N CYS A 15 2.69 3.75 21.31
CA CYS A 15 2.24 2.57 20.57
C CYS A 15 1.47 2.92 19.28
N VAL A 16 0.94 4.15 19.14
CA VAL A 16 0.22 4.58 17.93
C VAL A 16 1.13 4.52 16.69
N ALA A 17 2.40 4.84 16.84
CA ALA A 17 3.40 4.76 15.78
C ALA A 17 4.23 3.47 15.81
N SER A 18 4.25 2.78 16.96
CA SER A 18 5.05 1.58 17.22
C SER A 18 4.21 0.49 17.93
N PRO A 19 3.30 -0.21 17.21
CA PRO A 19 2.40 -1.19 17.81
C PRO A 19 3.11 -2.32 18.56
N GLU A 20 4.33 -2.67 18.17
CA GLU A 20 5.18 -3.66 18.83
C GLU A 20 5.44 -3.36 20.32
N LYS A 21 5.29 -2.10 20.76
CA LYS A 21 5.49 -1.69 22.16
C LYS A 21 4.33 -2.09 23.09
N TYR A 22 3.17 -2.52 22.58
CA TYR A 22 2.02 -2.87 23.44
C TYR A 22 2.36 -3.91 24.51
N THR A 23 3.23 -4.88 24.23
CA THR A 23 3.72 -5.85 25.22
C THR A 23 4.38 -5.17 26.43
N SER A 24 5.25 -4.18 26.20
CA SER A 24 5.91 -3.43 27.29
C SER A 24 4.93 -2.55 28.06
N VAL A 25 3.93 -1.97 27.39
CA VAL A 25 2.86 -1.20 28.03
C VAL A 25 2.03 -2.11 28.94
N LEU A 26 1.68 -3.31 28.49
CA LEU A 26 0.94 -4.27 29.30
C LEU A 26 1.73 -4.74 30.52
N ALA A 27 3.05 -4.86 30.41
CA ALA A 27 3.91 -5.14 31.56
C ALA A 27 3.85 -4.00 32.59
N ALA A 28 4.02 -2.75 32.16
CA ALA A 28 3.94 -1.59 33.05
C ALA A 28 2.55 -1.44 33.72
N LEU A 29 1.47 -1.63 32.96
CA LEU A 29 0.10 -1.63 33.52
C LEU A 29 -0.13 -2.79 34.48
N SER A 30 0.48 -3.94 34.24
CA SER A 30 0.42 -5.08 35.16
C SER A 30 1.05 -4.74 36.50
N GLU A 31 2.21 -4.07 36.52
CA GLU A 31 2.85 -3.60 37.75
C GLU A 31 1.94 -2.65 38.55
N VAL A 32 1.36 -1.65 37.87
CA VAL A 32 0.45 -0.66 38.49
C VAL A 32 -0.80 -1.32 39.07
N LEU A 33 -1.37 -2.31 38.37
CA LEU A 33 -2.56 -3.03 38.82
C LEU A 33 -2.23 -4.17 39.80
N GLY A 34 -0.95 -4.43 40.06
CA GLY A 34 -0.52 -5.54 40.89
C GLY A 34 -0.92 -6.90 40.31
N SER A 35 -0.75 -7.03 38.99
CA SER A 35 -1.05 -8.19 38.17
C SER A 35 0.22 -8.87 37.70
N SER A 36 0.15 -10.17 37.45
CA SER A 36 1.25 -10.97 36.92
C SER A 36 1.18 -11.13 35.40
N HIS A 37 -0.03 -11.17 34.85
CA HIS A 37 -0.28 -11.42 33.44
C HIS A 37 -1.29 -10.41 32.91
N ALA A 38 -1.19 -10.11 31.62
CA ALA A 38 -2.17 -9.28 30.94
C ALA A 38 -2.26 -9.66 29.48
N PHE A 39 -3.42 -9.41 28.86
CA PHE A 39 -3.55 -9.44 27.42
C PHE A 39 -4.55 -8.40 26.91
N VAL A 40 -4.39 -8.07 25.63
CA VAL A 40 -5.36 -7.36 24.80
C VAL A 40 -5.58 -8.22 23.58
N ALA A 41 -6.84 -8.59 23.30
CA ALA A 41 -7.20 -9.46 22.19
C ALA A 41 -8.29 -8.82 21.33
N MET A 42 -8.18 -8.98 20.01
CA MET A 42 -9.20 -8.59 19.05
C MET A 42 -9.95 -9.83 18.56
N ARG A 43 -11.28 -9.79 18.55
CA ARG A 43 -12.15 -10.96 18.31
C ARG A 43 -13.37 -10.55 17.48
N SER A 44 -13.90 -11.45 16.65
CA SER A 44 -15.19 -11.22 15.94
C SER A 44 -16.41 -11.48 16.83
N GLY A 45 -16.23 -12.30 17.85
CA GLY A 45 -17.23 -12.69 18.82
C GLY A 45 -16.57 -13.30 20.05
N VAL A 46 -17.34 -13.50 21.11
CA VAL A 46 -16.84 -14.17 22.34
C VAL A 46 -16.56 -15.66 22.11
N ASP A 47 -17.31 -16.28 21.20
CA ASP A 47 -17.15 -17.68 20.79
C ASP A 47 -16.13 -17.85 19.65
N ASP A 48 -15.52 -16.76 19.18
CA ASP A 48 -14.52 -16.78 18.11
C ASP A 48 -13.10 -16.71 18.68
N SER A 49 -12.18 -17.40 18.00
CA SER A 49 -10.76 -17.30 18.29
C SER A 49 -10.29 -15.86 18.14
N PRO A 50 -9.42 -15.36 19.03
CA PRO A 50 -8.74 -14.08 18.83
C PRO A 50 -8.07 -14.01 17.45
N VAL A 51 -8.34 -12.94 16.71
CA VAL A 51 -7.74 -12.62 15.40
C VAL A 51 -6.30 -12.13 15.58
N GLY A 52 -6.03 -11.45 16.69
CA GLY A 52 -4.71 -10.99 17.09
C GLY A 52 -4.70 -10.60 18.55
N PHE A 53 -3.54 -10.65 19.19
CA PHE A 53 -3.39 -10.31 20.60
C PHE A 53 -2.01 -9.73 20.92
N PHE A 54 -1.96 -8.93 21.98
CA PHE A 54 -0.75 -8.58 22.72
C PHE A 54 -0.85 -9.18 24.11
N GLN A 55 0.26 -9.61 24.67
CA GLN A 55 0.29 -10.26 25.97
C GLN A 55 1.51 -9.85 26.79
N SER A 56 1.45 -10.03 28.09
CA SER A 56 2.57 -9.86 29.01
C SER A 56 2.47 -10.88 30.16
N GLY A 57 3.61 -11.37 30.62
CA GLY A 57 3.74 -12.23 31.79
C GLY A 57 3.62 -13.74 31.52
N PHE A 58 3.30 -14.15 30.29
CA PHE A 58 3.28 -15.56 29.90
C PHE A 58 4.59 -16.00 29.27
N ASP A 59 4.91 -17.29 29.41
CA ASP A 59 6.00 -17.92 28.67
C ASP A 59 5.75 -17.90 27.15
N GLU A 60 6.83 -17.96 26.37
CA GLU A 60 6.77 -17.99 24.91
C GLU A 60 5.89 -19.16 24.42
N GLY A 61 4.92 -18.88 23.54
CA GLY A 61 4.02 -19.90 23.01
C GLY A 61 2.87 -20.32 23.96
N TYR A 62 2.83 -19.82 25.20
CA TYR A 62 1.84 -20.28 26.18
C TYR A 62 0.43 -19.76 25.88
N PHE A 63 0.28 -18.49 25.49
CA PHE A 63 -1.02 -17.87 25.21
C PHE A 63 -1.60 -18.33 23.86
N GLU A 64 -0.77 -18.84 22.96
CA GLU A 64 -1.18 -19.47 21.71
C GLU A 64 -2.03 -20.71 22.00
N ARG A 65 -1.84 -21.39 23.14
CA ARG A 65 -2.75 -22.45 23.60
C ARG A 65 -4.16 -21.92 23.90
N TYR A 66 -4.25 -20.70 24.43
CA TYR A 66 -5.53 -20.04 24.65
C TYR A 66 -6.22 -19.73 23.32
N GLN A 67 -5.49 -19.13 22.38
CA GLN A 67 -5.99 -18.85 21.04
C GLN A 67 -6.43 -20.12 20.29
N ALA A 68 -5.69 -21.23 20.44
CA ALA A 68 -5.98 -22.47 19.72
C ALA A 68 -7.21 -23.22 20.27
N HIS A 69 -7.49 -23.12 21.57
CA HIS A 69 -8.49 -23.98 22.21
C HIS A 69 -9.25 -23.31 23.36
N PHE A 70 -8.53 -22.81 24.36
CA PHE A 70 -9.19 -22.45 25.63
C PHE A 70 -10.14 -21.26 25.55
N TYR A 71 -10.06 -20.46 24.49
CA TYR A 71 -11.02 -19.40 24.23
C TYR A 71 -12.48 -19.89 24.20
N GLN A 72 -12.71 -21.14 23.75
CA GLN A 72 -14.05 -21.74 23.65
C GLN A 72 -14.65 -22.08 25.02
N VAL A 73 -13.81 -22.25 26.03
CA VAL A 73 -14.20 -22.69 27.39
C VAL A 73 -13.92 -21.61 28.44
N ASP A 74 -13.60 -20.38 28.02
CA ASP A 74 -13.26 -19.27 28.92
C ASP A 74 -14.51 -18.74 29.64
N LEU A 75 -14.75 -19.24 30.85
CA LEU A 75 -15.89 -18.82 31.67
C LEU A 75 -15.86 -17.33 32.05
N TRP A 76 -14.70 -16.66 32.06
CA TRP A 76 -14.61 -15.23 32.35
C TRP A 76 -15.04 -14.40 31.14
N THR A 77 -14.54 -14.69 29.95
CA THR A 77 -14.96 -14.00 28.71
C THR A 77 -16.46 -14.17 28.46
N HIS A 78 -17.00 -15.39 28.59
CA HIS A 78 -18.44 -15.63 28.45
C HIS A 78 -19.27 -14.94 29.55
N GLY A 79 -18.72 -14.86 30.77
CA GLY A 79 -19.34 -14.13 31.87
C GLY A 79 -19.43 -12.63 31.58
N LEU A 80 -18.34 -12.04 31.07
CA LEU A 80 -18.26 -10.61 30.73
C LEU A 80 -19.30 -10.17 29.69
N ALA A 81 -19.67 -11.05 28.74
CA ALA A 81 -20.68 -10.75 27.71
C ALA A 81 -22.07 -10.38 28.28
N ARG A 82 -22.33 -10.69 29.56
CA ARG A 82 -23.59 -10.37 30.25
C ARG A 82 -23.56 -9.05 31.02
N TYR A 83 -22.38 -8.42 31.10
CA TYR A 83 -22.15 -7.19 31.83
C TYR A 83 -22.01 -6.01 30.88
N LYS A 84 -22.00 -4.80 31.46
CA LYS A 84 -21.86 -3.58 30.69
C LYS A 84 -20.50 -3.56 29.97
N PHE A 85 -20.55 -3.39 28.65
CA PHE A 85 -19.38 -3.19 27.81
C PHE A 85 -18.62 -1.91 28.20
N ASN A 86 -17.34 -1.89 27.85
CA ASN A 86 -16.42 -0.75 27.99
C ASN A 86 -16.12 -0.41 29.46
N GLU A 87 -16.33 -1.37 30.36
CA GLU A 87 -16.00 -1.28 31.79
C GLU A 87 -15.38 -2.60 32.26
N PHE A 88 -14.37 -2.49 33.13
CA PHE A 88 -13.77 -3.63 33.80
C PHE A 88 -14.64 -4.21 34.90
N HIS A 89 -14.75 -5.54 34.90
CA HIS A 89 -15.44 -6.31 35.93
C HIS A 89 -14.50 -7.37 36.53
N PRO A 90 -14.40 -7.47 37.86
CA PRO A 90 -13.64 -8.53 38.51
C PRO A 90 -14.23 -9.93 38.26
N SER A 91 -13.38 -10.94 38.19
CA SER A 91 -13.76 -12.31 37.84
C SER A 91 -14.82 -12.93 38.77
N HIS A 92 -14.80 -12.59 40.06
CA HIS A 92 -15.78 -13.07 41.06
C HIS A 92 -17.17 -12.45 40.93
N ILE A 93 -17.29 -11.35 40.18
CA ILE A 93 -18.59 -10.74 39.86
C ILE A 93 -19.20 -11.45 38.66
N VAL A 94 -18.40 -11.72 37.63
CA VAL A 94 -18.89 -12.21 36.33
C VAL A 94 -19.00 -13.73 36.22
N CYS A 95 -18.32 -14.46 37.11
CA CYS A 95 -18.27 -15.92 37.09
C CYS A 95 -18.41 -16.50 38.50
N ASN A 96 -19.16 -17.60 38.61
CA ASN A 96 -19.24 -18.35 39.85
C ASN A 96 -17.89 -19.03 40.14
N ASP A 97 -17.30 -18.72 41.30
CA ASP A 97 -15.95 -19.18 41.64
C ASP A 97 -15.84 -20.70 41.70
N LYS A 98 -16.86 -21.40 42.22
CA LYS A 98 -16.88 -22.86 42.25
C LYS A 98 -16.96 -23.46 40.85
N ALA A 99 -17.72 -22.85 39.94
CA ALA A 99 -17.78 -23.30 38.55
C ALA A 99 -16.42 -23.11 37.86
N PHE A 100 -15.77 -21.96 38.08
CA PHE A 100 -14.43 -21.69 37.55
C PHE A 100 -13.41 -22.71 38.05
N LEU A 101 -13.36 -22.99 39.36
CA LEU A 101 -12.39 -23.94 39.93
C LEU A 101 -12.57 -25.40 39.44
N ASN A 102 -13.76 -25.75 38.93
CA ASN A 102 -14.04 -27.08 38.36
C ASN A 102 -14.04 -27.08 36.83
N SER A 103 -13.50 -26.04 36.20
CA SER A 103 -13.48 -25.88 34.75
C SER A 103 -12.15 -26.32 34.12
N GLU A 104 -12.21 -26.63 32.83
CA GLU A 104 -11.04 -26.97 32.01
C GLU A 104 -10.07 -25.78 31.91
N ILE A 105 -10.57 -24.57 31.60
CA ILE A 105 -9.76 -23.34 31.54
C ILE A 105 -8.98 -23.11 32.83
N TYR A 106 -9.54 -23.42 34.00
CA TYR A 106 -8.81 -23.28 35.25
C TYR A 106 -7.73 -24.35 35.40
N THR A 107 -8.09 -25.62 35.23
CA THR A 107 -7.20 -26.76 35.52
C THR A 107 -6.02 -26.82 34.56
N ASP A 108 -6.26 -26.60 33.27
CA ASP A 108 -5.30 -26.92 32.21
C ASP A 108 -4.58 -25.68 31.65
N PHE A 109 -5.11 -24.48 31.90
CA PHE A 109 -4.53 -23.21 31.42
C PHE A 109 -4.17 -22.24 32.56
N ALA A 110 -5.12 -21.85 33.40
CA ALA A 110 -4.90 -20.80 34.40
C ALA A 110 -4.04 -21.27 35.58
N GLN A 111 -4.31 -22.45 36.14
CA GLN A 111 -3.60 -22.98 37.30
C GLN A 111 -2.11 -23.24 37.02
N PRO A 112 -1.69 -23.84 35.89
CA PRO A 112 -0.26 -24.02 35.59
C PRO A 112 0.49 -22.70 35.40
N ALA A 113 -0.19 -21.66 34.88
CA ALA A 113 0.35 -20.29 34.80
C ALA A 113 0.27 -19.52 36.14
N GLY A 114 -0.21 -20.15 37.21
CA GLY A 114 -0.36 -19.52 38.52
C GLY A 114 -1.46 -18.47 38.59
N ILE A 115 -2.42 -18.47 37.65
CA ILE A 115 -3.52 -17.51 37.56
C ILE A 115 -4.72 -17.99 38.40
N ARG A 116 -5.27 -17.09 39.22
CA ARG A 116 -6.41 -17.38 40.10
C ARG A 116 -7.52 -16.34 40.04
N HIS A 117 -7.14 -15.07 39.88
CA HIS A 117 -8.03 -13.93 39.86
C HIS A 117 -7.80 -13.11 38.60
N SER A 118 -8.88 -12.57 38.04
CA SER A 118 -8.82 -11.71 36.85
C SER A 118 -9.70 -10.49 37.03
N ILE A 119 -9.39 -9.45 36.28
CA ILE A 119 -10.27 -8.34 35.97
C ILE A 119 -10.23 -8.15 34.47
N GLY A 120 -11.40 -8.13 33.83
CA GLY A 120 -11.50 -8.08 32.38
C GLY A 120 -12.61 -7.16 31.90
N GLN A 121 -12.53 -6.76 30.65
CA GLN A 121 -13.58 -6.02 29.96
C GLN A 121 -13.69 -6.47 28.51
N LEU A 122 -14.89 -6.34 27.97
CA LEU A 122 -15.15 -6.40 26.54
C LEU A 122 -15.52 -5.00 26.07
N ASN A 123 -14.85 -4.53 25.02
CA ASN A 123 -15.13 -3.25 24.38
C ASN A 123 -15.67 -3.50 22.96
N VAL A 124 -16.79 -2.87 22.64
CA VAL A 124 -17.40 -2.93 21.31
C VAL A 124 -17.32 -1.56 20.67
N GLU A 125 -16.68 -1.47 19.51
CA GLU A 125 -16.73 -0.26 18.68
C GLU A 125 -17.92 -0.37 17.72
N ASN A 126 -18.74 0.69 17.65
CA ASN A 126 -20.05 0.69 16.97
C ASN A 126 -20.02 0.39 15.45
N ASP A 127 -18.85 0.26 14.82
CA ASP A 127 -18.71 0.23 13.36
C ASP A 127 -17.98 -1.01 12.80
N GLN A 128 -17.41 -1.90 13.62
CA GLN A 128 -16.43 -2.90 13.11
C GLN A 128 -16.78 -4.37 13.33
N ASN A 129 -17.91 -4.74 13.94
CA ASN A 129 -18.20 -6.15 14.34
C ASN A 129 -17.02 -6.83 15.07
N LEU A 130 -16.13 -6.05 15.69
CA LEU A 130 -14.96 -6.52 16.40
C LEU A 130 -15.08 -6.12 17.88
N ILE A 131 -14.71 -7.06 18.74
CA ILE A 131 -14.66 -6.92 20.18
C ILE A 131 -13.19 -6.85 20.59
N THR A 132 -12.82 -5.82 21.35
CA THR A 132 -11.53 -5.76 22.02
C THR A 132 -11.70 -6.23 23.45
N GLU A 133 -11.05 -7.34 23.79
CA GLU A 133 -10.97 -7.85 25.15
C GLU A 133 -9.68 -7.39 25.80
N ILE A 134 -9.77 -6.90 27.04
CA ILE A 134 -8.61 -6.53 27.83
C ILE A 134 -8.74 -7.20 29.19
N ALA A 135 -7.72 -7.92 29.61
CA ALA A 135 -7.72 -8.60 30.89
C ALA A 135 -6.37 -8.50 31.60
N PHE A 136 -6.45 -8.42 32.93
CA PHE A 136 -5.31 -8.48 33.84
C PHE A 136 -5.55 -9.59 34.85
N MET A 137 -4.52 -10.38 35.13
CA MET A 137 -4.62 -11.60 35.91
C MET A 137 -3.53 -11.69 36.97
N ARG A 138 -3.88 -12.28 38.12
CA ARG A 138 -2.98 -12.47 39.26
C ARG A 138 -3.20 -13.79 39.98
N GLY A 139 -2.18 -14.18 40.74
CA GLY A 139 -2.17 -15.42 41.49
C GLY A 139 -2.99 -15.41 42.77
N LYS A 140 -3.03 -16.58 43.39
CA LYS A 140 -3.79 -16.88 44.63
C LYS A 140 -3.22 -16.20 45.88
N ASP A 141 -1.99 -15.71 45.79
CA ASP A 141 -1.29 -14.95 46.83
C ASP A 141 -1.87 -13.53 47.00
N ARG A 142 -2.68 -13.08 46.05
CA ARG A 142 -3.37 -11.79 46.08
C ARG A 142 -4.88 -11.98 46.20
N GLN A 143 -5.56 -10.98 46.75
CA GLN A 143 -7.02 -10.95 46.86
C GLN A 143 -7.70 -10.74 45.49
N HIS A 144 -9.03 -10.68 45.44
CA HIS A 144 -9.75 -10.20 44.25
C HIS A 144 -9.51 -8.72 43.98
N TYR A 145 -9.63 -8.29 42.71
CA TYR A 145 -9.47 -6.87 42.34
C TYR A 145 -10.51 -6.00 43.07
N ALA A 146 -10.02 -4.98 43.77
CA ALA A 146 -10.85 -4.06 44.55
C ALA A 146 -11.33 -2.87 43.70
N GLY A 147 -12.31 -2.11 44.21
CA GLY A 147 -12.93 -0.98 43.49
C GLY A 147 -11.93 0.07 42.98
N ASP A 148 -10.88 0.38 43.74
CA ASP A 148 -9.87 1.35 43.28
C ASP A 148 -9.01 0.80 42.14
N GLN A 149 -8.72 -0.51 42.13
CA GLN A 149 -8.02 -1.15 41.02
C GLN A 149 -8.89 -1.19 39.76
N VAL A 150 -10.20 -1.41 39.92
CA VAL A 150 -11.17 -1.32 38.82
C VAL A 150 -11.21 0.10 38.25
N LYS A 151 -11.20 1.14 39.09
CA LYS A 151 -11.13 2.54 38.64
C LYS A 151 -9.84 2.82 37.86
N THR A 152 -8.71 2.37 38.36
CA THR A 152 -7.40 2.52 37.69
C THR A 152 -7.38 1.80 36.34
N ALA A 153 -7.87 0.56 36.28
CA ALA A 153 -7.96 -0.19 35.03
C ALA A 153 -8.85 0.53 34.00
N ASN A 154 -10.02 1.01 34.43
CA ASN A 154 -10.94 1.80 33.59
C ASN A 154 -10.37 3.14 33.14
N PHE A 155 -9.47 3.75 33.92
CA PHE A 155 -8.75 4.97 33.51
C PHE A 155 -7.81 4.66 32.34
N PHE A 156 -6.94 3.65 32.48
CA PHE A 156 -5.97 3.31 31.43
C PHE A 156 -6.62 2.69 30.19
N SER A 157 -7.70 1.91 30.33
CA SER A 157 -8.33 1.30 29.15
C SER A 157 -8.86 2.32 28.16
N ARG A 158 -9.39 3.46 28.62
CA ARG A 158 -9.86 4.51 27.72
C ARG A 158 -8.74 5.02 26.83
N HIS A 159 -7.54 5.18 27.38
CA HIS A 159 -6.36 5.59 26.63
C HIS A 159 -5.84 4.48 25.73
N LEU A 160 -5.82 3.24 26.21
CA LEU A 160 -5.38 2.08 25.43
C LEU A 160 -6.27 1.88 24.19
N LEU A 161 -7.59 1.89 24.38
CA LEU A 161 -8.57 1.79 23.30
C LEU A 161 -8.47 2.96 22.32
N HIS A 162 -8.28 4.18 22.82
CA HIS A 162 -8.08 5.34 21.96
C HIS A 162 -6.79 5.24 21.13
N ALA A 163 -5.69 4.79 21.73
CA ALA A 163 -4.43 4.55 21.03
C ALA A 163 -4.56 3.44 19.97
N LEU A 164 -5.25 2.34 20.29
CA LEU A 164 -5.54 1.26 19.33
C LEU A 164 -6.37 1.78 18.14
N ALA A 165 -7.42 2.56 18.40
CA ALA A 165 -8.25 3.15 17.36
C ALA A 165 -7.44 4.11 16.45
N LEU A 166 -6.56 4.93 17.03
CA LEU A 166 -5.64 5.80 16.27
C LEU A 166 -4.63 4.99 15.45
N SER A 167 -4.03 3.96 16.04
CA SER A 167 -3.10 3.05 15.35
C SER A 167 -3.77 2.37 14.16
N ASN A 168 -4.97 1.83 14.34
CA ASN A 168 -5.72 1.16 13.28
C ASN A 168 -6.08 2.12 12.13
N ARG A 169 -6.45 3.38 12.45
CA ARG A 169 -6.66 4.42 11.43
C ARG A 169 -5.38 4.77 10.68
N LEU A 170 -4.24 4.88 11.38
CA LEU A 170 -2.96 5.15 10.74
C LEU A 170 -2.56 4.01 9.79
N LEU A 171 -2.66 2.76 10.25
CA LEU A 171 -2.35 1.57 9.45
C LEU A 171 -3.28 1.45 8.23
N SER A 172 -4.57 1.77 8.37
CA SER A 172 -5.50 1.72 7.23
C SER A 172 -5.19 2.79 6.18
N TYR A 173 -4.80 4.00 6.59
CA TYR A 173 -4.31 5.03 5.66
C TYR A 173 -3.00 4.63 4.97
N GLN A 174 -2.07 4.02 5.69
CA GLN A 174 -0.82 3.50 5.12
C GLN A 174 -1.10 2.39 4.10
N ALA A 175 -1.98 1.43 4.41
CA ALA A 175 -2.38 0.37 3.50
C ALA A 175 -3.07 0.93 2.24
N MET A 176 -3.96 1.91 2.39
CA MET A 176 -4.60 2.58 1.27
C MET A 176 -3.57 3.31 0.39
N SER A 177 -2.63 4.03 1.00
CA SER A 177 -1.56 4.72 0.28
C SER A 177 -0.68 3.75 -0.50
N HIS A 178 -0.33 2.60 0.09
CA HIS A 178 0.42 1.54 -0.57
C HIS A 178 -0.36 0.95 -1.75
N ASN A 179 -1.64 0.63 -1.58
CA ASN A 179 -2.49 0.11 -2.64
C ASN A 179 -2.59 1.07 -3.83
N LEU A 180 -2.70 2.38 -3.58
CA LEU A 180 -2.68 3.41 -4.63
C LEU A 180 -1.34 3.44 -5.36
N ALA A 181 -0.21 3.32 -4.65
CA ALA A 181 1.11 3.22 -5.27
C ALA A 181 1.20 1.98 -6.19
N CYS A 182 0.73 0.82 -5.73
CA CYS A 182 0.73 -0.41 -6.54
C CYS A 182 -0.07 -0.27 -7.85
N ILE A 183 -1.15 0.53 -7.87
CA ILE A 183 -1.91 0.81 -9.10
C ILE A 183 -1.05 1.62 -10.08
N VAL A 184 -0.35 2.64 -9.60
CA VAL A 184 0.52 3.49 -10.45
C VAL A 184 1.73 2.70 -10.96
N ASP A 185 2.23 1.73 -10.18
CA ASP A 185 3.30 0.82 -10.59
C ASP A 185 2.92 -0.12 -11.75
N GLN A 186 1.63 -0.35 -11.99
CA GLN A 186 1.16 -1.11 -13.15
C GLN A 186 1.22 -0.33 -14.47
N LEU A 187 1.42 1.00 -14.42
CA LEU A 187 1.53 1.81 -15.63
C LEU A 187 2.84 1.48 -16.38
N ALA A 188 2.72 1.25 -17.69
CA ALA A 188 3.88 0.99 -18.54
C ALA A 188 4.77 2.23 -18.74
N GLU A 189 4.16 3.42 -18.70
CA GLU A 189 4.85 4.69 -18.89
C GLU A 189 5.58 5.12 -17.61
N PRO A 190 6.85 5.56 -17.71
CA PRO A 190 7.54 6.22 -16.61
C PRO A 190 6.77 7.43 -16.07
N ALA A 191 6.40 7.37 -14.79
CA ALA A 191 5.69 8.44 -14.10
C ALA A 191 6.28 8.65 -12.70
N PHE A 192 6.49 9.91 -12.32
CA PHE A 192 7.01 10.27 -11.01
C PHE A 192 6.48 11.63 -10.57
N ILE A 193 6.43 11.85 -9.25
CA ILE A 193 5.95 13.07 -8.62
C ILE A 193 7.14 13.80 -8.05
N CYS A 194 7.28 15.08 -8.37
CA CYS A 194 8.28 15.96 -7.76
C CYS A 194 7.63 17.12 -7.00
N ASN A 195 8.28 17.59 -5.94
CA ASN A 195 7.96 18.90 -5.38
C ASN A 195 8.51 20.04 -6.28
N ARG A 196 8.23 21.29 -5.91
CA ARG A 196 8.69 22.49 -6.66
C ARG A 196 10.22 22.56 -6.81
N ASP A 197 10.97 21.97 -5.89
CA ASP A 197 12.43 21.97 -5.91
C ASP A 197 13.02 20.82 -6.75
N GLY A 198 12.17 20.00 -7.37
CA GLY A 198 12.61 18.84 -8.17
C GLY A 198 13.00 17.63 -7.34
N GLN A 199 12.65 17.60 -6.05
CA GLN A 199 12.79 16.41 -5.23
C GLN A 199 11.68 15.43 -5.55
N VAL A 200 12.07 14.19 -5.85
CA VAL A 200 11.18 13.08 -6.17
C VAL A 200 10.49 12.62 -4.89
N GLN A 201 9.18 12.74 -4.84
CA GLN A 201 8.35 12.27 -3.73
C GLN A 201 7.84 10.84 -3.96
N TYR A 202 7.68 10.46 -5.23
CA TYR A 202 7.28 9.12 -5.64
C TYR A 202 7.73 8.86 -7.08
N ALA A 203 8.13 7.63 -7.39
CA ALA A 203 8.42 7.21 -8.75
C ALA A 203 7.88 5.78 -8.95
N ASN A 204 7.13 5.58 -10.01
CA ASN A 204 6.61 4.26 -10.33
C ASN A 204 7.74 3.33 -10.82
N GLU A 205 7.48 2.03 -10.85
CA GLU A 205 8.49 1.05 -11.25
C GLU A 205 9.01 1.27 -12.69
N ALA A 206 8.17 1.78 -13.61
CA ALA A 206 8.62 2.17 -14.94
C ALA A 206 9.63 3.33 -14.93
N ALA A 207 9.42 4.35 -14.08
CA ALA A 207 10.35 5.45 -13.87
C ALA A 207 11.65 4.98 -13.21
N ASN A 208 11.57 4.12 -12.19
CA ASN A 208 12.78 3.56 -11.55
C ASN A 208 13.62 2.73 -12.54
N ARG A 209 12.99 1.97 -13.43
CA ARG A 209 13.70 1.28 -14.52
C ARG A 209 14.30 2.26 -15.52
N PHE A 210 13.58 3.33 -15.85
CA PHE A 210 14.06 4.38 -16.75
C PHE A 210 15.30 5.08 -16.18
N PHE A 211 15.27 5.54 -14.93
CA PHE A 211 16.40 6.22 -14.26
C PHE A 211 17.66 5.37 -14.18
N ARG A 212 17.50 4.04 -14.07
CA ARG A 212 18.62 3.08 -14.05
C ARG A 212 19.23 2.83 -15.43
N ARG A 213 18.44 2.95 -16.50
CA ARG A 213 18.87 2.67 -17.88
C ARG A 213 19.35 3.92 -18.63
N CYS A 214 18.87 5.10 -18.27
CA CYS A 214 19.13 6.34 -18.98
C CYS A 214 20.18 7.18 -18.23
N PRO A 215 21.44 7.24 -18.70
CA PRO A 215 22.51 7.92 -17.99
C PRO A 215 22.35 9.45 -17.97
N TRP A 216 21.59 10.03 -18.89
CA TRP A 216 21.37 11.48 -19.00
C TRP A 216 20.19 12.00 -18.17
N PHE A 217 19.34 11.11 -17.62
CA PHE A 217 18.17 11.44 -16.80
C PHE A 217 18.03 10.40 -15.70
N THR A 218 18.55 10.70 -14.52
CA THR A 218 18.61 9.77 -13.41
C THR A 218 18.09 10.41 -12.12
N GLU A 219 17.84 9.59 -11.11
CA GLU A 219 17.51 10.03 -9.76
C GLU A 219 18.73 9.76 -8.87
N ALA A 220 19.14 10.75 -8.09
CA ALA A 220 20.23 10.59 -7.14
C ALA A 220 20.03 11.46 -5.89
N GLY A 221 19.81 10.80 -4.75
CA GLY A 221 19.66 11.45 -3.44
C GLY A 221 18.30 12.10 -3.24
N GLY A 222 17.25 11.56 -3.88
CA GLY A 222 15.89 12.09 -3.87
C GLY A 222 15.66 13.20 -4.91
N SER A 223 16.56 13.42 -5.86
CA SER A 223 16.44 14.52 -6.84
C SER A 223 16.75 14.06 -8.25
N ILE A 224 16.02 14.61 -9.22
CA ILE A 224 16.28 14.36 -10.64
C ILE A 224 17.57 15.08 -11.07
N ARG A 225 18.49 14.32 -11.67
CA ARG A 225 19.72 14.82 -12.30
C ARG A 225 19.62 14.64 -13.80
N ILE A 226 19.69 15.77 -14.50
CA ILE A 226 19.73 15.83 -15.97
C ILE A 226 21.07 16.43 -16.38
N PHE A 227 21.83 15.69 -17.19
CA PHE A 227 23.18 16.09 -17.59
C PHE A 227 23.19 17.05 -18.79
N ASP A 228 22.25 16.88 -19.72
CA ASP A 228 22.09 17.82 -20.83
C ASP A 228 21.51 19.15 -20.32
N SER A 229 22.21 20.26 -20.58
CA SER A 229 21.83 21.57 -20.05
C SER A 229 20.52 22.09 -20.63
N SER A 230 20.23 21.78 -21.89
CA SER A 230 19.03 22.25 -22.59
C SER A 230 17.79 21.51 -22.09
N LEU A 231 17.88 20.19 -21.94
CA LEU A 231 16.85 19.36 -21.35
C LEU A 231 16.62 19.69 -19.88
N ARG A 232 17.70 19.95 -19.12
CA ARG A 232 17.57 20.39 -17.73
C ARG A 232 16.80 21.70 -17.61
N ALA A 233 17.12 22.68 -18.46
CA ALA A 233 16.39 23.94 -18.51
C ALA A 233 14.92 23.73 -18.92
N LEU A 234 14.65 22.89 -19.92
CA LEU A 234 13.29 22.54 -20.34
C LEU A 234 12.49 21.89 -19.21
N PHE A 235 13.11 20.98 -18.45
CA PHE A 235 12.50 20.31 -17.31
C PHE A 235 12.18 21.27 -16.17
N LEU A 236 13.16 22.07 -15.73
CA LEU A 236 12.98 23.03 -14.63
C LEU A 236 11.95 24.10 -14.99
N ASN A 237 11.98 24.62 -16.22
CA ASN A 237 10.97 25.57 -16.70
C ASN A 237 9.57 24.95 -16.73
N GLY A 238 9.44 23.67 -17.13
CA GLY A 238 8.16 22.96 -17.13
C GLY A 238 7.60 22.80 -15.71
N LEU A 239 8.45 22.37 -14.78
CA LEU A 239 8.12 22.22 -13.36
C LEU A 239 7.68 23.55 -12.75
N GLN A 240 8.48 24.61 -12.92
CA GLN A 240 8.19 25.93 -12.38
C GLN A 240 6.91 26.51 -12.96
N HIS A 241 6.73 26.42 -14.29
CA HIS A 241 5.52 26.89 -14.95
C HIS A 241 4.26 26.25 -14.34
N ILE A 242 4.23 24.93 -14.18
CA ILE A 242 3.07 24.23 -13.61
C ILE A 242 2.83 24.61 -12.15
N CYS A 243 3.89 24.66 -11.33
CA CYS A 243 3.75 25.02 -9.93
C CYS A 243 3.30 26.48 -9.72
N ASP A 244 3.59 27.39 -10.63
CA ASP A 244 3.18 28.80 -10.56
C ASP A 244 1.79 29.02 -11.19
N SER A 245 1.47 28.32 -12.28
CA SER A 245 0.18 28.42 -13.00
C SER A 245 -1.01 27.94 -12.18
N HIS A 246 -0.80 26.94 -11.31
CA HIS A 246 -1.87 26.39 -10.47
C HIS A 246 -2.41 27.42 -9.46
N ILE A 247 -1.58 28.35 -9.00
CA ILE A 247 -1.97 29.44 -8.10
C ILE A 247 -3.01 30.37 -8.77
N ILE A 248 -3.04 30.40 -10.11
CA ILE A 248 -3.83 31.35 -10.93
C ILE A 248 -5.08 30.68 -11.54
N GLY A 249 -5.31 29.37 -11.31
CA GLY A 249 -6.51 28.67 -11.78
C GLY A 249 -6.56 28.38 -13.29
N SER A 250 -5.40 28.40 -13.98
CA SER A 250 -5.26 28.10 -15.41
C SER A 250 -4.94 26.61 -15.67
N LYS A 251 -5.03 26.18 -16.94
CA LYS A 251 -4.80 24.79 -17.41
C LYS A 251 -3.61 24.14 -16.71
N THR A 252 -3.87 23.00 -16.08
CA THR A 252 -2.97 22.29 -15.16
C THR A 252 -2.02 21.31 -15.84
N GLU A 253 -1.91 21.33 -17.17
CA GLU A 253 -1.07 20.39 -17.92
C GLU A 253 -0.19 21.10 -18.96
N LEU A 254 1.05 20.66 -19.08
CA LEU A 254 2.05 21.20 -19.99
C LEU A 254 2.82 20.06 -20.63
N GLU A 255 2.94 20.08 -21.95
CA GLU A 255 3.76 19.11 -22.68
C GLU A 255 5.02 19.77 -23.25
N ARG A 256 6.12 19.04 -23.22
CA ARG A 256 7.40 19.44 -23.81
C ARG A 256 8.02 18.25 -24.53
N SER A 257 8.28 18.41 -25.82
CA SER A 257 8.95 17.40 -26.63
C SER A 257 10.43 17.75 -26.77
N PHE A 258 11.28 16.73 -26.80
CA PHE A 258 12.71 16.86 -27.02
C PHE A 258 13.27 15.62 -27.72
N GLN A 259 14.45 15.75 -28.29
CA GLN A 259 15.19 14.62 -28.86
C GLN A 259 16.41 14.32 -27.99
N GLN A 260 16.65 13.04 -27.74
CA GLN A 260 17.83 12.57 -27.01
C GLN A 260 18.20 11.17 -27.53
N ASP A 261 19.48 10.89 -27.72
CA ASP A 261 19.97 9.58 -28.20
C ASP A 261 19.26 9.07 -29.47
N GLY A 262 18.94 9.99 -30.40
CA GLY A 262 18.24 9.68 -31.64
C GLY A 262 16.75 9.30 -31.49
N SER A 263 16.20 9.36 -30.27
CA SER A 263 14.79 9.10 -29.98
C SER A 263 14.05 10.39 -29.65
N HIS A 264 12.76 10.44 -29.98
CA HIS A 264 11.88 11.53 -29.58
C HIS A 264 11.19 11.18 -28.26
N TYR A 265 11.20 12.13 -27.33
CA TYR A 265 10.58 12.00 -26.03
C TYR A 265 9.57 13.14 -25.82
N GLN A 266 8.54 12.87 -25.05
CA GLN A 266 7.57 13.84 -24.59
C GLN A 266 7.48 13.77 -23.07
N LEU A 267 7.73 14.90 -22.42
CA LEU A 267 7.44 15.12 -21.00
C LEU A 267 6.08 15.79 -20.87
N SER A 268 5.21 15.19 -20.08
CA SER A 268 3.95 15.78 -19.65
C SER A 268 4.08 16.15 -18.17
N PHE A 269 3.79 17.40 -17.85
CA PHE A 269 3.80 17.95 -16.50
C PHE A 269 2.37 18.29 -16.13
N SER A 270 1.86 17.70 -15.05
CA SER A 270 0.51 17.97 -14.54
C SER A 270 0.59 18.48 -13.09
N ALA A 271 -0.15 19.54 -12.77
CA ALA A 271 -0.22 20.06 -11.41
C ALA A 271 -0.94 19.04 -10.50
N LEU A 272 -0.35 18.73 -9.35
CA LEU A 272 -0.93 17.88 -8.34
C LEU A 272 -0.98 18.63 -7.01
N PRO A 273 -1.99 19.50 -6.81
CA PRO A 273 -2.19 20.17 -5.54
C PRO A 273 -2.58 19.16 -4.47
N TYR A 274 -2.02 19.33 -3.28
CA TYR A 274 -2.40 18.55 -2.10
C TYR A 274 -2.45 19.45 -0.87
N SER A 275 -3.37 19.14 0.04
CA SER A 275 -3.46 19.78 1.33
C SER A 275 -3.03 18.80 2.40
N THR A 276 -2.03 19.18 3.19
CA THR A 276 -1.64 18.46 4.38
C THR A 276 -2.37 19.09 5.57
N VAL A 277 -3.22 18.31 6.21
CA VAL A 277 -3.83 18.69 7.48
C VAL A 277 -2.83 18.39 8.59
N MET A 278 -2.46 19.40 9.36
CA MET A 278 -1.59 19.31 10.52
C MET A 278 -2.41 19.57 11.78
N SER A 279 -1.85 19.27 12.96
CA SER A 279 -2.56 19.42 14.23
C SER A 279 -3.03 20.86 14.53
N TRP A 280 -2.38 21.88 13.95
CA TRP A 280 -2.70 23.30 14.16
C TRP A 280 -3.17 24.04 12.90
N GLY A 281 -3.50 23.33 11.82
CA GLY A 281 -3.98 24.00 10.60
C GLY A 281 -3.85 23.17 9.33
N ARG A 282 -3.95 23.84 8.18
CA ARG A 282 -3.80 23.23 6.87
C ARG A 282 -2.68 23.92 6.11
N SER A 283 -1.79 23.13 5.53
CA SER A 283 -0.80 23.60 4.57
C SER A 283 -1.19 23.08 3.19
N THR A 284 -1.38 23.99 2.24
CA THR A 284 -1.55 23.64 0.83
C THR A 284 -0.20 23.71 0.14
N SER A 285 0.16 22.63 -0.53
CA SER A 285 1.38 22.50 -1.31
C SER A 285 1.04 22.00 -2.70
N ILE A 286 1.96 22.21 -3.64
CA ILE A 286 1.80 21.79 -5.03
C ILE A 286 2.97 20.88 -5.37
N SER A 287 2.65 19.69 -5.84
CA SER A 287 3.59 18.81 -6.51
C SER A 287 3.28 18.76 -8.00
N CYS A 288 4.19 18.20 -8.77
CA CYS A 288 4.02 18.01 -10.20
C CYS A 288 4.15 16.53 -10.54
N LEU A 289 3.12 15.97 -11.17
CA LEU A 289 3.19 14.67 -11.82
C LEU A 289 3.89 14.85 -13.16
N ILE A 290 4.98 14.11 -13.35
CA ILE A 290 5.74 14.10 -14.58
C ILE A 290 5.63 12.72 -15.20
N LYS A 291 5.18 12.66 -16.45
CA LYS A 291 5.15 11.45 -17.27
C LYS A 291 6.13 11.61 -18.42
N LEU A 292 6.92 10.57 -18.68
CA LEU A 292 7.79 10.52 -19.84
C LEU A 292 7.25 9.47 -20.82
N LYS A 293 6.95 9.93 -22.03
CA LYS A 293 6.53 9.06 -23.12
C LYS A 293 7.59 9.05 -24.20
N ILE A 294 8.03 7.85 -24.59
CA ILE A 294 8.90 7.68 -25.75
C ILE A 294 7.98 7.74 -26.97
N MET A 295 8.14 8.80 -27.76
CA MET A 295 7.55 8.90 -29.08
C MET A 295 8.36 7.98 -29.98
N GLN A 296 8.09 6.68 -29.93
CA GLN A 296 8.62 5.75 -30.91
C GLN A 296 8.29 6.32 -32.29
N HIS A 297 9.27 6.43 -33.18
CA HIS A 297 8.97 6.24 -34.59
C HIS A 297 8.17 4.94 -34.66
N GLU A 298 6.94 5.01 -35.18
CA GLU A 298 6.08 3.91 -35.61
C GLU A 298 6.68 2.54 -35.30
N ARG A 299 6.11 1.79 -34.34
CA ARG A 299 6.50 0.39 -34.05
C ARG A 299 6.82 -0.30 -35.38
N GLN A 300 8.10 -0.46 -35.70
CA GLN A 300 8.51 -1.02 -36.97
C GLN A 300 8.11 -2.48 -36.94
N ILE A 301 7.00 -2.81 -37.58
CA ILE A 301 6.56 -4.19 -37.70
C ILE A 301 7.69 -4.96 -38.37
N SER A 302 8.25 -5.93 -37.65
CA SER A 302 9.40 -6.65 -38.18
C SER A 302 8.96 -7.45 -39.41
N PRO A 303 9.72 -7.40 -40.53
CA PRO A 303 9.45 -8.24 -41.69
C PRO A 303 9.37 -9.74 -41.33
N GLY A 304 10.15 -10.19 -40.33
CA GLY A 304 10.12 -11.58 -39.86
C GLY A 304 8.76 -12.00 -39.29
N GLN A 305 8.15 -11.17 -38.44
CA GLN A 305 6.82 -11.45 -37.88
C GLN A 305 5.72 -11.43 -38.93
N ILE A 306 5.82 -10.51 -39.90
CA ILE A 306 4.89 -10.48 -41.05
C ILE A 306 5.03 -11.77 -41.88
N ALA A 307 6.26 -12.20 -42.14
CA ALA A 307 6.53 -13.43 -42.88
C ALA A 307 5.94 -14.66 -42.16
N GLU A 308 6.15 -14.77 -40.85
CA GLU A 308 5.68 -15.88 -40.03
C GLU A 308 4.14 -15.95 -39.94
N VAL A 309 3.48 -14.83 -39.67
CA VAL A 309 2.02 -14.79 -39.45
C VAL A 309 1.24 -14.93 -40.76
N PHE A 310 1.76 -14.39 -41.86
CA PHE A 310 1.04 -14.33 -43.14
C PHE A 310 1.61 -15.25 -44.22
N GLY A 311 2.62 -16.07 -43.91
CA GLY A 311 3.27 -16.96 -44.88
C GLY A 311 3.92 -16.22 -46.05
N LEU A 312 4.38 -14.99 -45.80
CA LEU A 312 5.04 -14.16 -46.81
C LEU A 312 6.53 -14.50 -46.91
N THR A 313 7.09 -14.36 -48.10
CA THR A 313 8.55 -14.40 -48.26
C THR A 313 9.17 -13.17 -47.60
N GLU A 314 10.44 -13.26 -47.21
CA GLU A 314 11.18 -12.13 -46.62
C GLU A 314 11.09 -10.86 -47.48
N SER A 315 11.17 -11.02 -48.81
CA SER A 315 11.09 -9.89 -49.74
C SER A 315 9.71 -9.24 -49.81
N GLU A 316 8.62 -10.02 -49.72
CA GLU A 316 7.24 -9.53 -49.67
C GLU A 316 6.97 -8.88 -48.32
N ALA A 317 7.35 -9.56 -47.23
CA ALA A 317 7.16 -9.07 -45.86
C ALA A 317 7.91 -7.75 -45.61
N THR A 318 9.11 -7.59 -46.19
CA THR A 318 9.86 -6.33 -46.15
C THR A 318 9.12 -5.21 -46.88
N THR A 319 8.52 -5.49 -48.04
CA THR A 319 7.70 -4.49 -48.77
C THR A 319 6.44 -4.13 -47.99
N VAL A 320 5.77 -5.11 -47.38
CA VAL A 320 4.59 -4.87 -46.54
C VAL A 320 4.93 -4.07 -45.30
N ALA A 321 6.07 -4.35 -44.65
CA ALA A 321 6.55 -3.55 -43.52
C ALA A 321 6.75 -2.08 -43.91
N TYR A 322 7.35 -1.79 -45.08
CA TYR A 322 7.50 -0.41 -45.54
C TYR A 322 6.15 0.25 -45.87
N LEU A 323 5.19 -0.48 -46.44
CA LEU A 323 3.83 0.03 -46.64
C LEU A 323 3.14 0.36 -45.30
N CYS A 324 3.32 -0.46 -44.27
CA CYS A 324 2.80 -0.21 -42.93
C CYS A 324 3.41 1.02 -42.25
N ASN A 325 4.63 1.42 -42.64
CA ASN A 325 5.28 2.66 -42.22
C ASN A 325 4.93 3.85 -43.14
N GLY A 326 3.86 3.75 -43.95
CA GLY A 326 3.35 4.86 -44.74
C GLY A 326 4.15 5.21 -46.02
N LEU A 327 5.14 4.40 -46.41
CA LEU A 327 5.88 4.64 -47.65
C LEU A 327 5.02 4.30 -48.88
N SER A 328 5.13 5.10 -49.93
CA SER A 328 4.53 4.79 -51.23
C SER A 328 5.32 3.69 -51.97
N PRO A 329 4.72 2.97 -52.94
CA PRO A 329 5.44 2.01 -53.77
C PRO A 329 6.68 2.59 -54.47
N GLU A 330 6.60 3.87 -54.84
CA GLU A 330 7.69 4.64 -55.43
C GLU A 330 8.82 4.87 -54.42
N ASP A 331 8.51 5.29 -53.18
CA ASP A 331 9.50 5.43 -52.10
C ASP A 331 10.16 4.09 -51.76
N ILE A 332 9.41 2.98 -51.79
CA ILE A 332 9.93 1.64 -51.55
C ILE A 332 10.88 1.22 -52.67
N SER A 333 10.58 1.60 -53.91
CA SER A 333 11.42 1.34 -55.08
C SER A 333 12.79 1.99 -54.90
N GLU A 334 12.81 3.26 -54.53
CA GLU A 334 14.03 4.02 -54.27
C GLU A 334 14.79 3.47 -53.07
N LYS A 335 14.10 3.25 -51.95
CA LYS A 335 14.71 2.79 -50.69
C LYS A 335 15.33 1.40 -50.80
N ARG A 336 14.75 0.51 -51.60
CA ARG A 336 15.26 -0.85 -51.82
C ARG A 336 16.15 -0.98 -53.05
N ALA A 337 16.37 0.10 -53.80
CA ALA A 337 17.04 0.08 -55.10
C ALA A 337 16.46 -0.99 -56.06
N LEU A 338 15.13 -1.14 -56.06
CA LEU A 338 14.39 -2.06 -56.93
C LEU A 338 13.69 -1.29 -58.04
N LYS A 339 13.29 -2.00 -59.11
CA LYS A 339 12.36 -1.45 -60.10
C LYS A 339 10.95 -1.38 -59.50
N ILE A 340 10.21 -0.33 -59.82
CA ILE A 340 8.82 -0.14 -59.37
C ILE A 340 7.92 -1.33 -59.75
N SER A 341 8.20 -1.98 -60.89
CA SER A 341 7.50 -3.19 -61.33
C SER A 341 7.69 -4.36 -60.37
N SER A 342 8.89 -4.54 -59.82
CA SER A 342 9.20 -5.59 -58.84
C SER A 342 8.51 -5.32 -57.50
N VAL A 343 8.48 -4.07 -57.05
CA VAL A 343 7.73 -3.67 -55.84
C VAL A 343 6.24 -3.96 -56.03
N ARG A 344 5.64 -3.53 -57.15
CA ARG A 344 4.22 -3.82 -57.46
C ARG A 344 3.91 -5.31 -57.54
N GLN A 345 4.83 -6.12 -58.05
CA GLN A 345 4.69 -7.58 -58.08
C GLN A 345 4.70 -8.20 -56.68
N GLN A 346 5.60 -7.75 -55.79
CA GLN A 346 5.65 -8.17 -54.40
C GLN A 346 4.39 -7.78 -53.63
N ILE A 347 3.86 -6.57 -53.85
CA ILE A 347 2.59 -6.12 -53.26
C ILE A 347 1.44 -7.00 -53.75
N LYS A 348 1.37 -7.30 -55.05
CA LYS A 348 0.33 -8.16 -55.62
C LYS A 348 0.38 -9.58 -55.03
N ALA A 349 1.58 -10.13 -54.86
CA ALA A 349 1.76 -11.44 -54.25
C ALA A 349 1.36 -11.43 -52.77
N ALA A 350 1.72 -10.38 -52.02
CA ALA A 350 1.28 -10.20 -50.65
C ALA A 350 -0.25 -10.13 -50.55
N LEU A 351 -0.91 -9.32 -51.38
CA LEU A 351 -2.38 -9.19 -51.42
C LEU A 351 -3.09 -10.54 -51.64
N GLN A 352 -2.54 -11.38 -52.52
CA GLN A 352 -3.08 -12.72 -52.78
C GLN A 352 -2.88 -13.66 -51.59
N LYS A 353 -1.69 -13.68 -51.00
CA LYS A 353 -1.37 -14.56 -49.85
C LYS A 353 -2.11 -14.17 -48.58
N THR A 354 -2.42 -12.89 -48.40
CA THR A 354 -3.16 -12.38 -47.24
C THR A 354 -4.66 -12.30 -47.45
N ASP A 355 -5.18 -12.68 -48.62
CA ASP A 355 -6.58 -12.56 -49.01
C ASP A 355 -7.14 -11.15 -48.75
N THR A 356 -6.53 -10.16 -49.40
CA THR A 356 -6.89 -8.74 -49.26
C THR A 356 -7.01 -8.07 -50.63
N GLY A 357 -8.03 -7.23 -50.81
CA GLY A 357 -8.38 -6.62 -52.11
C GLY A 357 -7.69 -5.29 -52.41
N SER A 358 -7.02 -4.66 -51.44
CA SER A 358 -6.29 -3.40 -51.65
C SER A 358 -5.10 -3.24 -50.70
N GLN A 359 -4.16 -2.36 -51.05
CA GLN A 359 -3.02 -2.00 -50.19
C GLN A 359 -3.49 -1.50 -48.82
N ALA A 360 -4.54 -0.69 -48.78
CA ALA A 360 -5.11 -0.19 -47.53
C ALA A 360 -5.69 -1.32 -46.67
N GLN A 361 -6.35 -2.31 -47.28
CA GLN A 361 -6.87 -3.49 -46.56
C GLN A 361 -5.74 -4.37 -46.03
N LEU A 362 -4.67 -4.56 -46.81
CA LEU A 362 -3.46 -5.27 -46.37
C LEU A 362 -2.82 -4.59 -45.17
N VAL A 363 -2.55 -3.29 -45.25
CA VAL A 363 -1.97 -2.51 -44.14
C VAL A 363 -2.87 -2.58 -42.91
N SER A 364 -4.19 -2.38 -43.07
CA SER A 364 -5.14 -2.47 -41.95
C SER A 364 -5.15 -3.84 -41.29
N LYS A 365 -5.10 -4.93 -42.07
CA LYS A 365 -5.07 -6.31 -41.56
C LYS A 365 -3.77 -6.61 -40.80
N VAL A 366 -2.64 -6.16 -41.33
CA VAL A 366 -1.32 -6.34 -40.70
C VAL A 366 -1.22 -5.54 -39.40
N LEU A 367 -1.61 -4.27 -39.41
CA LEU A 367 -1.63 -3.42 -38.21
C LEU A 367 -2.55 -4.00 -37.13
N ARG A 368 -3.72 -4.52 -37.49
CA ARG A 368 -4.67 -5.10 -36.52
C ARG A 368 -4.17 -6.38 -35.85
N LEU A 369 -3.37 -7.18 -36.54
CA LEU A 369 -2.94 -8.50 -36.05
C LEU A 369 -1.58 -8.47 -35.36
N LEU A 370 -0.77 -7.43 -35.58
CA LEU A 370 0.61 -7.32 -35.08
C LEU A 370 0.86 -6.13 -34.13
N LEU A 371 -0.12 -5.23 -33.92
CA LEU A 371 -0.04 -4.10 -32.98
C LEU A 371 -1.18 -4.13 -31.98
#